data_AF-A0A401UPE8-F1
#
_entry.id   AF-A0A401UPE8-F1
#
_cell.length_a   1.000
_cell.length_b   1.000
_cell.length_c   1.000
_cell.angle_alpha   90.00
_cell.angle_beta   90.00
_cell.angle_gamma   90.00
#
_symmetry.space_group_name_H-M   'P 1'
#
loop_
_entity.id
_entity.type
_entity.pdbx_description
1 polymer ?
#
loop_
_entity_poly.entity_id
_entity_poly.type
_entity_poly.pdbx_seq_one_letter_code
_entity_poly.pdbx_strand_id
1 'polypeptide(L)' 'MDNNIKFLEVRSKYFAQGLSFLGFRYMKFGFGVDTIYGFEDTQILRTAMTKMISLKNSLNLD' A
#
# COMPACT_ATOMS: atom_id res chain seq x y z
N MET A 1 -5.02 21.03 16.92
CA MET A 1 -5.32 19.60 16.80
C MET A 1 -4.25 19.00 15.90
N ASP A 2 -3.24 18.34 16.47
CA ASP A 2 -2.24 17.60 15.71
C ASP A 2 -2.89 16.32 15.16
N ASN A 3 -3.48 16.42 13.97
CA ASN A 3 -3.88 15.25 13.20
C ASN A 3 -2.63 14.71 12.51
N ASN A 4 -1.76 14.05 13.29
CA ASN A 4 -0.67 13.23 12.76
C ASN A 4 -1.26 11.99 12.07
N ILE A 5 -1.91 12.18 10.91
CA ILE A 5 -2.32 11.08 10.06
C ILE A 5 -1.03 10.41 9.59
N LYS A 6 -0.74 9.25 10.16
CA LYS A 6 0.40 8.44 9.76
C LYS A 6 0.04 7.82 8.42
N PHE A 7 0.90 8.02 7.43
CA PHE A 7 0.77 7.37 6.13
C PHE A 7 1.73 6.18 6.06
N LEU A 8 1.25 5.05 5.53
CA LEU A 8 2.12 3.97 5.08
C LEU A 8 2.54 4.23 3.64
N GLU A 9 3.85 4.23 3.40
CA GLU A 9 4.42 4.46 2.08
C GLU A 9 4.58 3.15 1.30
N VAL A 10 4.05 3.13 0.10
CA VAL A 10 4.26 2.06 -0.89
C VAL A 10 4.95 2.66 -2.10
N ARG A 11 6.06 2.06 -2.55
CA ARG A 11 6.79 2.50 -3.77
C ARG A 11 6.47 1.65 -5.00
N SER A 12 5.94 0.44 -4.80
CA SER A 12 5.53 -0.42 -5.91
C SER A 12 4.18 0.00 -6.48
N LYS A 13 4.18 0.48 -7.73
CA LYS A 13 2.96 0.88 -8.47
C LYS A 13 1.91 -0.23 -8.48
N TYR A 14 2.29 -1.46 -8.84
CA TYR A 14 1.35 -2.56 -8.96
C TYR A 14 0.80 -3.00 -7.60
N PHE A 15 1.61 -2.92 -6.54
CA PHE A 15 1.13 -3.20 -5.19
C PHE A 15 0.12 -2.14 -4.72
N ALA A 16 0.41 -0.86 -4.97
CA ALA A 16 -0.53 0.22 -4.66
C ALA A 16 -1.84 0.11 -5.46
N GLN A 17 -1.76 -0.28 -6.73
CA GLN A 17 -2.95 -0.55 -7.55
C GLN A 17 -3.76 -1.75 -7.03
N GLY A 18 -3.11 -2.81 -6.56
CA GLY A 18 -3.78 -3.95 -5.93
C GLY A 18 -4.52 -3.54 -4.65
N LEU A 19 -3.90 -2.74 -3.78
CA LEU A 19 -4.58 -2.18 -2.61
C LEU A 19 -5.75 -1.26 -2.99
N SER A 20 -5.58 -0.45 -4.03
CA SER A 20 -6.67 0.41 -4.52
C SER A 20 -7.84 -0.38 -5.10
N PHE A 21 -7.58 -1.50 -5.78
CA PHE A 21 -8.61 -2.43 -6.21
C PHE A 21 -9.41 -3.01 -5.03
N LEU A 22 -8.77 -3.22 -3.88
CA LEU A 22 -9.43 -3.63 -2.63
C LEU A 22 -10.18 -2.49 -1.92
N GLY A 23 -10.19 -1.28 -2.49
CA GLY A 23 -10.94 -0.12 -1.97
C GLY A 23 -10.12 0.87 -1.15
N PHE A 24 -8.82 0.65 -0.96
CA PHE A 24 -7.97 1.58 -0.22
C PHE A 24 -7.57 2.78 -1.09
N ARG A 25 -7.83 4.00 -0.60
CA ARG A 25 -7.40 5.23 -1.28
C ARG A 25 -5.96 5.57 -0.89
N TYR A 26 -5.20 6.09 -1.83
CA TYR A 26 -3.85 6.61 -1.59
C TYR A 26 -3.68 7.99 -2.22
N MET A 27 -2.77 8.76 -1.62
CA MET A 27 -2.20 9.95 -2.24
C MET A 27 -0.93 9.57 -3.00
N LYS A 28 -0.70 10.19 -4.15
CA LYS A 28 0.50 10.00 -4.94
C LYS A 28 1.42 11.21 -4.76
N PHE A 29 2.66 10.96 -4.39
CA PHE A 29 3.70 11.98 -4.24
C PHE A 29 4.84 11.70 -5.22
N GLY A 30 5.39 12.74 -5.83
CA GLY A 30 6.48 12.62 -6.79
C GLY A 30 6.08 12.09 -8.18
N PHE A 31 7.09 11.88 -9.03
CA PHE A 31 6.95 11.43 -10.41
C PHE A 31 8.04 10.41 -10.78
N GLY A 32 7.74 9.50 -11.70
CA GLY A 32 8.70 8.50 -12.17
C GLY A 32 9.13 7.53 -11.06
N VAL A 33 10.44 7.30 -10.96
CA VAL A 33 11.06 6.37 -9.99
C VAL A 33 10.88 6.80 -8.53
N ASP A 34 10.71 8.10 -8.29
CA ASP A 34 10.51 8.67 -6.95
C ASP A 34 9.04 8.69 -6.52
N THR A 35 8.16 8.01 -7.27
CA THR A 35 6.74 7.94 -6.94
C THR A 35 6.53 7.19 -5.61
N ILE A 36 5.87 7.86 -4.67
CA ILE A 36 5.42 7.28 -3.39
C ILE A 36 3.89 7.28 -3.37
N TYR A 37 3.30 6.15 -2.99
CA TYR A 37 1.87 5.97 -2.78
C TYR A 37 1.61 5.90 -1.27
N GLY A 38 1.11 7.00 -0.69
CA GLY A 38 0.84 7.11 0.74
C GLY A 38 -0.61 6.72 1.06
N PHE A 39 -0.78 5.70 1.88
CA PHE A 39 -2.08 5.23 2.36
C PHE A 39 -2.28 5.60 3.82
N GLU A 40 -3.53 5.86 4.23
CA GLU A 40 -3.84 6.06 5.66
C GLU A 40 -3.51 4.80 6.46
N ASP A 41 -2.72 4.95 7.52
CA ASP A 41 -2.29 3.83 8.36
C ASP A 41 -3.44 3.32 9.25
N THR A 42 -4.14 2.31 8.75
CA THR A 42 -5.21 1.62 9.46
C THR A 42 -4.87 0.14 9.68
N GLN A 43 -5.45 -0.46 10.72
CA GLN A 43 -5.27 -1.89 10.99
C GLN A 43 -5.78 -2.76 9.82
N ILE A 44 -6.85 -2.33 9.15
CA ILE A 44 -7.44 -3.04 8.01
C ILE A 44 -6.45 -3.02 6.83
N LEU A 45 -5.83 -1.87 6.53
CA LEU A 45 -4.80 -1.75 5.52
C LEU A 45 -3.60 -2.65 5.83
N ARG A 46 -3.07 -2.59 7.06
CA ARG A 46 -1.95 -3.46 7.48
C ARG A 46 -2.25 -4.93 7.27
N THR A 47 -3.47 -5.34 7.59
CA THR A 47 -3.93 -6.72 7.38
C THR A 47 -4.00 -7.08 5.89
N ALA A 48 -4.54 -6.19 5.05
CA ALA A 48 -4.61 -6.39 3.61
C ALA A 48 -3.21 -6.51 2.97
N MET A 49 -2.28 -5.65 3.36
CA MET A 49 -0.88 -5.70 2.91
C MET A 49 -0.23 -7.03 3.29
N THR A 50 -0.34 -7.45 4.55
CA THR A 50 0.20 -8.74 5.02
C THR A 50 -0.38 -9.92 4.24
N LYS A 51 -1.69 -9.93 4.01
CA LYS A 51 -2.35 -11.00 3.23
C LYS A 51 -1.91 -11.00 1.76
N MET A 52 -1.78 -9.84 1.13
CA MET A 52 -1.28 -9.75 -0.25
C MET A 52 0.17 -10.24 -0.38
N ILE A 53 1.03 -9.91 0.59
CA ILE A 53 2.41 -10.40 0.63
C ILE A 53 2.43 -11.92 0.82
N SER A 54 1.62 -12.44 1.74
CA SER A 54 1.49 -13.89 1.97
C SER A 54 1.01 -14.62 0.70
N LEU A 55 0.00 -14.07 0.02
CA LEU A 55 -0.51 -14.61 -1.25
C LEU A 55 0.58 -14.63 -2.32
N LYS A 56 1.31 -13.53 -2.51
CA LYS A 56 2.44 -13.46 -3.44
C LYS A 56 3.46 -14.56 -3.15
N ASN A 57 3.81 -14.75 -1.87
CA ASN A 57 4.79 -15.76 -1.47
C ASN A 57 4.26 -17.18 -1.72
N SER A 58 2.96 -17.43 -1.52
CA SER A 58 2.35 -18.73 -1.83
C SER A 58 2.27 -19.03 -3.33
N LEU A 59 2.19 -18.00 -4.16
CA LEU A 59 2.16 -18.15 -5.62
C LEU A 59 3.57 -18.32 -6.22
N ASN A 60 4.59 -17.80 -5.54
CA ASN A 60 6.00 -17.96 -5.89
C ASN A 60 6.59 -19.29 -5.37
N LEU A 61 5.79 -20.34 -5.23
CA LEU A 61 6.28 -21.69 -4.96
C LEU A 61 6.89 -22.27 -6.25
N ASP A 62 8.18 -22.00 -6.42
CA ASP A 62 9.17 -22.92 -7.00
C ASP A 62 9.85 -23.69 -5.86
#